data_AF-A0A962M0Z1-F1
#
_entry.id   AF-A0A962M0Z1-F1
#
_cell.length_a   1.000
_cell.length_b   1.000
_cell.length_c   1.000
_cell.angle_alpha   90.00
_cell.angle_beta   90.00
_cell.angle_gamma   90.00
#
_symmetry.space_group_name_H-M   'P 1'
#
loop_
_entity.id
_entity.type
_entity.pdbx_description
1 polymer ?
#
loop_
_entity_poly.entity_id
_entity_poly.type
_entity_poly.pdbx_seq_one_letter_code
_entity_poly.pdbx_strand_id
1 'polypeptide(L)'
;MKTENPIRRRASRQIMVGNVPVGGDAPISVQSMTNTETCDVAATVAQVRAIADAGADIVRISVPSMEAAEAFRDIRALVDVPLVADIHFDHKIALKVAEYGVDCLRINPGNIGSDAKVRAVIDSARDKGIPIRIGVNAGSLGKELQRKYGEPTAAALVESAMHHVAILEKFNYPD
;
A
#
# COMPACT_ATOMS: atom_id res chain seq x y z
N MET A 1 -34.23 -8.75 -16.24
CA MET A 1 -33.61 -10.09 -16.13
C MET A 1 -32.18 -9.84 -15.66
N LYS A 2 -31.84 -10.16 -14.40
CA LYS A 2 -30.44 -10.08 -13.95
C LYS A 2 -29.72 -11.27 -14.56
N THR A 3 -29.07 -11.08 -15.70
CA THR A 3 -28.12 -12.05 -16.25
C THR A 3 -27.05 -12.29 -15.18
N GLU A 4 -26.89 -13.53 -14.74
CA GLU A 4 -25.80 -13.90 -13.86
C GLU A 4 -24.48 -13.53 -14.54
N ASN A 5 -23.61 -12.81 -13.82
CA ASN A 5 -22.30 -12.49 -14.32
C ASN A 5 -21.51 -13.80 -14.50
N PRO A 6 -21.07 -14.16 -15.72
CA PRO A 6 -20.36 -15.42 -15.95
C PRO A 6 -19.01 -15.47 -15.23
N ILE A 7 -18.49 -14.32 -14.79
CA ILE A 7 -17.21 -14.21 -14.09
C ILE A 7 -17.41 -14.58 -12.62
N ARG A 8 -16.93 -15.78 -12.25
CA ARG A 8 -16.79 -16.19 -10.85
C ARG A 8 -15.55 -15.53 -10.26
N ARG A 9 -15.73 -14.60 -9.32
CA ARG A 9 -14.62 -13.95 -8.61
C ARG A 9 -14.01 -14.87 -7.56
N ARG A 10 -12.71 -14.72 -7.32
CA ARG A 10 -12.01 -15.42 -6.23
C ARG A 10 -12.58 -14.97 -4.88
N ALA A 11 -12.98 -15.93 -4.04
CA ALA A 11 -13.28 -15.63 -2.65
C ALA A 11 -12.06 -14.99 -1.97
N SER A 12 -12.28 -13.89 -1.26
CA SER A 12 -11.23 -13.15 -0.57
C SER A 12 -11.82 -12.46 0.67
N ARG A 13 -10.98 -12.23 1.69
CA ARG A 13 -11.36 -11.38 2.80
C ARG A 13 -11.59 -9.95 2.29
N GLN A 14 -12.58 -9.27 2.85
CA GLN A 14 -12.78 -7.84 2.61
C GLN A 14 -11.96 -7.03 3.62
N ILE A 15 -11.27 -6.00 3.14
CA ILE A 15 -10.61 -4.97 3.95
C ILE A 15 -11.17 -3.59 3.57
N MET A 16 -10.86 -2.56 4.37
CA MET A 16 -11.24 -1.17 4.09
C MET A 16 -9.99 -0.33 3.84
N VAL A 17 -9.93 0.37 2.71
CA VAL A 17 -8.95 1.43 2.44
C VAL A 17 -9.69 2.75 2.57
N GLY A 18 -9.57 3.40 3.72
CA GLY A 18 -10.42 4.53 4.07
C GLY A 18 -11.89 4.08 4.07
N ASN A 19 -12.72 4.70 3.22
CA ASN A 19 -14.11 4.31 3.01
C ASN A 19 -14.34 3.32 1.85
N VAL A 20 -13.29 2.88 1.15
CA VAL A 20 -13.41 1.98 -0.03
C VAL A 20 -13.21 0.52 0.38
N PRO A 21 -14.21 -0.36 0.20
CA PRO A 21 -14.07 -1.79 0.46
C PRO A 21 -13.28 -2.49 -0.66
N VAL A 22 -12.32 -3.34 -0.29
CA VAL A 22 -11.49 -4.12 -1.22
C VAL A 22 -11.54 -5.60 -0.87
N GLY A 23 -11.84 -6.45 -1.85
CA GLY A 23 -12.03 -7.89 -1.65
C GLY A 23 -13.47 -8.26 -1.30
N GLY A 24 -13.71 -9.54 -0.97
CA GLY A 24 -15.07 -10.06 -0.76
C GLY A 24 -15.96 -9.87 -2.00
N ASP A 25 -17.20 -9.42 -1.75
CA ASP A 25 -18.20 -9.15 -2.78
C ASP A 25 -18.20 -7.68 -3.27
N ALA A 26 -17.33 -6.83 -2.70
CA ALA A 26 -17.19 -5.44 -3.11
C ALA A 26 -16.76 -5.31 -4.58
N PRO A 27 -17.22 -4.30 -5.34
CA PRO A 27 -16.75 -4.03 -6.70
C PRO A 27 -15.21 -3.98 -6.79
N ILE A 28 -14.66 -4.27 -7.98
CA ILE A 28 -13.21 -4.10 -8.20
C ILE A 28 -12.93 -2.60 -8.20
N SER A 29 -12.21 -2.12 -7.19
CA SER A 29 -11.84 -0.71 -7.09
C SER A 29 -10.78 -0.33 -8.13
N VAL A 30 -10.89 0.88 -8.66
CA VAL A 30 -9.93 1.50 -9.55
C VAL A 30 -8.93 2.28 -8.71
N GLN A 31 -7.65 2.00 -8.89
CA GLN A 31 -6.57 2.73 -8.23
C GLN A 31 -5.61 3.30 -9.26
N SER A 32 -5.10 4.51 -8.99
CA SER A 32 -3.98 5.10 -9.74
C SER A 32 -2.87 5.60 -8.81
N MET A 33 -1.82 6.20 -9.38
CA MET A 33 -0.68 6.76 -8.66
C MET A 33 -0.29 8.10 -9.26
N THR A 34 0.06 9.07 -8.40
CA THR A 34 0.64 10.33 -8.85
C THR A 34 2.04 10.12 -9.44
N ASN A 35 2.45 11.04 -10.30
CA ASN A 35 3.81 11.12 -10.84
C ASN A 35 4.48 12.49 -10.63
N THR A 36 3.81 13.39 -9.90
CA THR A 36 4.39 14.64 -9.40
C THR A 36 5.43 14.38 -8.32
N GLU A 37 6.30 15.34 -8.08
CA GLU A 37 7.12 15.36 -6.86
C GLU A 37 6.22 15.61 -5.66
N THR A 38 6.24 14.73 -4.66
CA THR A 38 5.33 14.79 -3.51
C THR A 38 5.54 16.07 -2.70
N CYS A 39 6.77 16.59 -2.64
CA CYS A 39 7.06 17.86 -1.99
C CYS A 39 6.40 19.07 -2.69
N ASP A 40 6.01 18.95 -3.97
CA ASP A 40 5.13 19.92 -4.62
C ASP A 40 3.67 19.60 -4.25
N VAL A 41 3.25 20.10 -3.09
CA VAL A 41 1.90 19.89 -2.54
C VAL A 41 0.83 20.36 -3.51
N ALA A 42 1.01 21.52 -4.15
CA ALA A 42 0.00 22.09 -5.04
C ALA A 42 -0.19 21.23 -6.30
N ALA A 43 0.91 20.84 -6.95
CA ALA A 43 0.86 19.96 -8.11
C ALA A 43 0.28 18.58 -7.75
N THR A 44 0.68 18.02 -6.61
CA THR A 44 0.22 16.70 -6.17
C THR A 44 -1.26 16.71 -5.82
N VAL A 45 -1.76 17.72 -5.09
CA VAL A 45 -3.20 17.88 -4.82
C VAL A 45 -4.00 18.01 -6.12
N ALA A 46 -3.52 18.83 -7.06
CA ALA A 46 -4.18 18.99 -8.35
C ALA A 46 -4.26 17.66 -9.12
N GLN A 47 -3.19 16.87 -9.12
CA GLN A 47 -3.18 15.56 -9.78
C GLN A 47 -4.03 14.51 -9.05
N VAL A 48 -4.03 14.49 -7.71
CA VAL A 48 -4.89 13.60 -6.91
C VAL A 48 -6.36 13.86 -7.24
N ARG A 49 -6.77 15.13 -7.32
CA ARG A 49 -8.14 15.51 -7.71
C ARG A 49 -8.45 15.10 -9.15
N ALA A 50 -7.55 15.36 -10.09
CA ALA A 50 -7.73 14.95 -11.49
C ALA A 50 -7.87 13.42 -11.65
N ILE A 51 -7.12 12.63 -10.87
CA ILE A 51 -7.22 11.17 -10.85
C ILE A 51 -8.58 10.72 -10.28
N ALA A 52 -9.03 11.35 -9.19
CA ALA A 52 -10.33 11.06 -8.58
C ALA A 52 -11.49 11.45 -9.51
N ASP A 53 -11.43 12.63 -10.15
CA ASP A 53 -12.41 13.11 -11.13
C ASP A 53 -12.50 12.20 -12.36
N ALA A 54 -11.40 11.52 -12.73
CA ALA A 54 -11.36 10.51 -13.78
C ALA A 54 -11.97 9.15 -13.35
N GLY A 55 -12.39 9.00 -12.09
CA GLY A 55 -13.09 7.84 -11.56
C GLY A 55 -12.23 6.84 -10.78
N ALA A 56 -11.04 7.22 -10.32
CA ALA A 56 -10.28 6.37 -9.41
C ALA A 56 -10.84 6.44 -7.98
N ASP A 57 -11.02 5.27 -7.36
CA ASP A 57 -11.48 5.13 -5.98
C ASP A 57 -10.37 5.38 -4.96
N ILE A 58 -9.11 5.10 -5.33
CA ILE A 58 -7.94 5.17 -4.44
C ILE A 58 -6.77 5.82 -5.19
N VAL A 59 -6.00 6.68 -4.53
CA VAL A 59 -4.79 7.30 -5.10
C VAL A 59 -3.57 6.95 -4.29
N ARG A 60 -2.48 6.55 -4.97
CA ARG A 60 -1.18 6.32 -4.33
C ARG A 60 -0.24 7.49 -4.55
N ILE A 61 0.53 7.82 -3.51
CA ILE A 61 1.55 8.87 -3.51
C ILE A 61 2.88 8.27 -3.02
N SER A 62 3.98 8.62 -3.69
CA SER A 62 5.33 8.21 -3.27
C SER A 62 5.76 9.00 -2.03
N VAL A 63 6.31 8.35 -1.01
CA VAL A 63 6.81 9.04 0.19
C VAL A 63 8.26 8.60 0.48
N PRO A 64 9.24 9.11 -0.29
CA PRO A 64 10.63 8.64 -0.21
C PRO A 64 11.44 9.23 0.95
N SER A 65 10.97 10.31 1.57
CA SER A 65 11.70 11.06 2.59
C SER A 65 10.76 11.57 3.69
N MET A 66 11.35 12.05 4.80
CA MET A 66 10.58 12.73 5.84
C MET A 66 9.97 14.05 5.36
N GLU A 67 10.63 14.78 4.46
CA GLU A 67 10.06 15.97 3.83
C GLU A 67 8.81 15.63 3.01
N ALA A 68 8.86 14.55 2.24
CA ALA A 68 7.69 14.04 1.52
C ALA A 68 6.58 13.58 2.49
N ALA A 69 6.92 13.09 3.69
CA ALA A 69 5.93 12.74 4.70
C ALA A 69 5.23 13.97 5.30
N GLU A 70 5.96 15.06 5.51
CA GLU A 70 5.37 16.34 5.90
C GLU A 70 4.49 16.92 4.78
N ALA A 71 4.95 16.86 3.53
CA ALA A 71 4.13 17.25 2.38
C ALA A 71 2.87 16.37 2.25
N PHE A 72 2.98 15.06 2.52
CA PHE A 72 1.85 14.14 2.54
C PHE A 72 0.79 14.57 3.57
N ARG A 73 1.18 15.06 4.75
CA ARG A 73 0.24 15.61 5.75
C ARG A 73 -0.59 16.73 5.15
N ASP A 74 0.07 17.67 4.49
CA ASP A 74 -0.57 18.86 3.92
C ASP A 74 -1.46 18.46 2.72
N ILE A 75 -1.03 17.51 1.89
CA ILE A 75 -1.86 16.92 0.82
C ILE A 75 -3.10 16.24 1.40
N ARG A 76 -2.94 15.40 2.43
CA ARG A 76 -4.05 14.66 3.06
C ARG A 76 -5.12 15.60 3.57
N ALA A 77 -4.76 16.76 4.12
CA ALA A 77 -5.72 17.76 4.60
C ALA A 77 -6.52 18.45 3.49
N LEU A 78 -6.12 18.32 2.22
CA LEU A 78 -6.69 19.04 1.08
C LEU A 78 -7.47 18.15 0.10
N VAL A 79 -7.55 16.84 0.34
CA VAL A 79 -8.21 15.86 -0.54
C VAL A 79 -9.07 14.91 0.29
N ASP A 80 -10.09 14.31 -0.32
CA ASP A 80 -10.99 13.38 0.39
C ASP A 80 -10.84 11.92 -0.07
N VAL A 81 -10.29 11.70 -1.28
CA VAL A 81 -10.06 10.35 -1.83
C VAL A 81 -9.07 9.57 -0.97
N PRO A 82 -9.30 8.27 -0.69
CA PRO A 82 -8.37 7.45 0.07
C PRO A 82 -6.96 7.45 -0.52
N LEU A 83 -5.97 7.67 0.35
CA LEU A 83 -4.56 7.76 -0.01
C LEU A 83 -3.76 6.54 0.44
N VAL A 84 -2.99 5.97 -0.48
CA VAL A 84 -1.97 4.95 -0.21
C VAL A 84 -0.60 5.62 -0.17
N ALA A 85 0.16 5.46 0.92
CA ALA A 85 1.56 5.90 0.96
C ALA A 85 2.49 4.78 0.47
N ASP A 86 3.29 5.06 -0.57
CA ASP A 86 4.31 4.14 -1.09
C ASP A 86 5.66 4.36 -0.41
N ILE A 87 6.04 3.44 0.48
CA ILE A 87 7.25 3.55 1.32
C ILE A 87 8.11 2.31 1.12
N HIS A 88 9.40 2.53 0.85
CA HIS A 88 10.30 1.43 0.46
C HIS A 88 11.06 0.81 1.65
N PHE A 89 11.59 1.63 2.57
CA PHE A 89 12.56 1.15 3.58
C PHE A 89 12.37 1.75 4.99
N ASP A 90 11.96 3.01 5.14
CA ASP A 90 12.02 3.67 6.44
C ASP A 90 10.71 3.56 7.25
N HIS A 91 10.75 2.79 8.34
CA HIS A 91 9.66 2.72 9.32
C HIS A 91 9.24 4.09 9.90
N LYS A 92 10.15 5.07 10.03
CA LYS A 92 9.81 6.38 10.60
C LYS A 92 8.82 7.13 9.72
N ILE A 93 9.02 7.04 8.40
CA ILE A 93 8.10 7.59 7.41
C ILE A 93 6.74 6.91 7.54
N ALA A 94 6.71 5.57 7.64
CA ALA A 94 5.47 4.80 7.79
C ALA A 94 4.69 5.20 9.06
N LEU A 95 5.38 5.36 10.18
CA LEU A 95 4.78 5.83 11.43
C LEU A 95 4.21 7.24 11.28
N LYS A 96 4.93 8.13 10.60
CA LYS A 96 4.51 9.52 10.40
C LYS A 96 3.28 9.65 9.51
N VAL A 97 3.26 8.99 8.36
CA VAL A 97 2.06 9.02 7.50
C VAL A 97 0.85 8.33 8.15
N ALA A 98 1.08 7.33 9.01
CA ALA A 98 0.03 6.73 9.84
C ALA A 98 -0.53 7.74 10.85
N GLU A 99 0.31 8.52 11.53
CA GLU A 99 -0.12 9.64 12.37
C GLU A 99 -0.91 10.71 11.59
N TYR A 100 -0.55 10.94 10.33
CA TYR A 100 -1.18 11.93 9.45
C TYR A 100 -2.47 11.46 8.77
N GLY A 101 -2.89 10.21 8.99
CA GLY A 101 -4.16 9.70 8.49
C GLY A 101 -4.10 9.12 7.08
N VAL A 102 -3.02 8.42 6.73
CA VAL A 102 -2.98 7.56 5.53
C VAL A 102 -4.04 6.46 5.62
N ASP A 103 -4.65 6.11 4.49
CA ASP A 103 -5.71 5.10 4.41
C ASP A 103 -5.18 3.68 4.14
N CYS A 104 -3.96 3.56 3.62
CA CYS A 104 -3.24 2.30 3.45
C CYS A 104 -1.73 2.51 3.32
N LEU A 105 -0.95 1.62 3.95
CA LEU A 105 0.50 1.59 3.79
C LEU A 105 0.88 0.59 2.69
N ARG A 106 1.55 1.04 1.62
CA ARG A 106 2.25 0.13 0.72
C ARG A 106 3.69 0.01 1.21
N ILE A 107 3.96 -1.08 1.93
CA ILE A 107 5.30 -1.47 2.39
C ILE A 107 5.56 -2.95 2.16
N ASN A 108 6.84 -3.30 2.02
CA ASN A 108 7.30 -4.68 2.06
C ASN A 108 8.03 -4.90 3.41
N PRO A 109 7.44 -5.58 4.40
CA PRO A 109 8.00 -5.70 5.76
C PRO A 109 9.45 -6.17 5.83
N GLY A 110 9.86 -7.06 4.91
CA GLY A 110 11.24 -7.55 4.85
C GLY A 110 12.28 -6.48 4.51
N ASN A 111 11.86 -5.32 3.98
CA ASN A 111 12.73 -4.20 3.65
C ASN A 111 12.88 -3.18 4.78
N ILE A 112 12.06 -3.26 5.83
CA ILE A 112 12.02 -2.27 6.92
C ILE A 112 13.18 -2.46 7.92
N GLY A 113 13.72 -3.67 8.01
CA GLY A 113 14.83 -4.02 8.88
C GLY A 113 14.40 -4.91 10.05
N SER A 114 14.74 -4.53 11.28
CA SER A 114 14.54 -5.40 12.45
C SER A 114 13.06 -5.61 12.81
N ASP A 115 12.77 -6.76 13.44
CA ASP A 115 11.46 -7.09 13.98
C ASP A 115 10.85 -5.97 14.83
N ALA A 116 11.66 -5.26 15.63
CA ALA A 116 11.21 -4.16 16.46
C ALA A 116 10.65 -2.98 15.63
N LYS A 117 11.29 -2.66 14.49
CA LYS A 117 10.83 -1.60 13.58
C LYS A 117 9.56 -2.01 12.85
N VAL A 118 9.50 -3.26 12.39
CA VAL A 118 8.31 -3.81 11.73
C VAL A 118 7.13 -3.82 12.71
N ARG A 119 7.33 -4.30 13.93
CA ARG A 119 6.32 -4.33 14.99
C ARG A 119 5.77 -2.93 15.28
N ALA A 120 6.64 -1.92 15.40
CA ALA A 120 6.19 -0.55 15.63
C ALA A 120 5.21 -0.05 14.53
N VAL A 121 5.49 -0.37 13.26
CA VAL A 121 4.60 -0.02 12.15
C VAL A 121 3.28 -0.79 12.22
N ILE A 122 3.34 -2.10 12.50
CA ILE A 122 2.15 -2.95 12.63
C ILE A 122 1.26 -2.50 13.79
N ASP A 123 1.84 -2.17 14.94
CA ASP A 123 1.09 -1.71 16.11
C ASP A 123 0.38 -0.39 15.80
N SER A 124 1.08 0.57 15.18
CA SER A 124 0.49 1.84 14.73
C SER A 124 -0.63 1.63 13.70
N ALA A 125 -0.44 0.72 12.75
CA ALA A 125 -1.42 0.37 11.73
C ALA A 125 -2.66 -0.30 12.34
N ARG A 126 -2.47 -1.19 13.32
CA ARG A 126 -3.55 -1.84 14.06
C ARG A 126 -4.39 -0.84 14.84
N ASP A 127 -3.73 0.03 15.60
CA ASP A 127 -4.40 1.02 16.44
C ASP A 127 -5.27 1.99 15.62
N LYS A 128 -4.87 2.24 14.36
CA LYS A 128 -5.56 3.16 13.44
C LYS A 128 -6.43 2.45 12.39
N GLY A 129 -6.44 1.12 12.36
CA GLY A 129 -7.19 0.34 11.36
C GLY A 129 -6.69 0.52 9.91
N ILE A 130 -5.38 0.69 9.71
CA ILE A 130 -4.77 0.99 8.39
C ILE A 130 -4.22 -0.28 7.74
N PRO A 131 -4.82 -0.84 6.67
CA PRO A 131 -4.30 -2.06 6.02
C PRO A 131 -2.91 -1.87 5.41
N ILE A 132 -2.16 -2.98 5.30
CA ILE A 132 -0.82 -3.02 4.71
C ILE A 132 -0.83 -3.78 3.37
N ARG A 133 -0.50 -3.06 2.29
CA ARG A 133 -0.32 -3.66 0.98
C ARG A 133 1.13 -4.08 0.72
N ILE A 134 1.38 -5.39 0.76
CA ILE A 134 2.60 -6.00 0.23
C ILE A 134 2.55 -5.98 -1.30
N GLY A 135 3.60 -5.48 -1.94
CA GLY A 135 3.72 -5.46 -3.39
C GLY A 135 5.09 -5.91 -3.84
N VAL A 136 5.18 -7.11 -4.42
CA VAL A 136 6.42 -7.64 -4.99
C VAL A 136 6.42 -7.40 -6.49
N ASN A 137 7.57 -6.96 -7.02
CA ASN A 137 7.82 -6.86 -8.45
C ASN A 137 9.14 -7.54 -8.82
N ALA A 138 9.31 -7.87 -10.11
CA ALA A 138 10.50 -8.55 -10.61
C ALA A 138 11.79 -7.74 -10.37
N GLY A 139 11.73 -6.41 -10.46
CA GLY A 139 12.88 -5.53 -10.27
C GLY A 139 13.37 -5.43 -8.82
N SER A 140 12.53 -5.81 -7.84
CA SER A 140 12.84 -5.70 -6.42
C SER A 140 13.06 -7.05 -5.73
N LEU A 141 13.23 -8.14 -6.49
CA LEU A 141 13.51 -9.45 -5.90
C LEU A 141 14.84 -9.43 -5.14
N GLY A 142 14.85 -9.98 -3.93
CA GLY A 142 16.06 -10.10 -3.13
C GLY A 142 17.14 -10.95 -3.80
N LYS A 143 18.42 -10.62 -3.55
CA LYS A 143 19.59 -11.32 -4.13
C LYS A 143 19.60 -12.83 -3.86
N GLU A 144 18.99 -13.27 -2.78
CA GLU A 144 18.89 -14.71 -2.45
C GLU A 144 17.94 -15.43 -3.39
N LEU A 145 16.77 -14.85 -3.65
CA LEU A 145 15.80 -15.39 -4.61
C LEU A 145 16.35 -15.33 -6.03
N GLN A 146 17.03 -14.25 -6.41
CA GLN A 146 17.72 -14.18 -7.71
C GLN A 146 18.77 -15.29 -7.86
N ARG A 147 19.54 -15.60 -6.81
CA ARG A 147 20.51 -16.71 -6.81
C ARG A 147 19.83 -18.08 -6.86
N LYS A 148 18.74 -18.26 -6.12
CA LYS A 148 17.98 -19.53 -6.06
C LYS A 148 17.29 -19.86 -7.39
N TYR A 149 16.73 -18.86 -8.06
CA TYR A 149 15.91 -19.04 -9.27
C TYR A 149 16.62 -18.68 -10.57
N GLY A 150 17.78 -18.02 -10.52
CA GLY A 150 18.54 -17.56 -11.68
C GLY A 150 17.94 -16.31 -12.35
N GLU A 151 16.62 -16.25 -12.48
CA GLU A 151 15.87 -15.14 -13.07
C GLU A 151 14.57 -14.82 -12.29
N PRO A 152 13.95 -13.65 -12.52
CA PRO A 152 12.65 -13.30 -11.95
C PRO A 152 11.51 -14.19 -12.48
N THR A 153 11.30 -15.34 -11.85
CA THR A 153 10.18 -16.25 -12.18
C THR A 153 8.92 -15.96 -11.37
N ALA A 154 7.77 -16.46 -11.83
CA ALA A 154 6.52 -16.42 -11.06
C ALA A 154 6.67 -17.07 -9.67
N ALA A 155 7.40 -18.19 -9.58
CA ALA A 155 7.68 -18.86 -8.32
C ALA A 155 8.51 -17.98 -7.37
N ALA A 156 9.52 -17.27 -7.89
CA ALA A 156 10.32 -16.34 -7.09
C ALA A 156 9.47 -15.19 -6.53
N LEU A 157 8.54 -14.65 -7.33
CA LEU A 157 7.64 -13.58 -6.90
C LEU A 157 6.67 -14.05 -5.80
N VAL A 158 6.10 -15.26 -5.95
CA VAL A 158 5.23 -15.85 -4.93
C VAL A 158 6.00 -16.11 -3.64
N GLU A 159 7.20 -16.67 -3.71
CA GLU A 159 8.02 -16.91 -2.52
C GLU A 159 8.38 -15.60 -1.80
N SER A 160 8.75 -14.56 -2.55
CA SER A 160 9.00 -13.23 -1.97
C SER A 160 7.75 -12.63 -1.31
N ALA A 161 6.57 -12.80 -1.92
CA ALA A 161 5.33 -12.29 -1.36
C ALA A 161 4.97 -13.03 -0.07
N MET A 162 5.04 -14.36 -0.08
CA MET A 162 4.76 -15.20 1.08
C MET A 162 5.74 -14.96 2.23
N HIS A 163 7.01 -14.66 1.94
CA HIS A 163 7.96 -14.25 2.96
C HIS A 163 7.50 -12.97 3.70
N HIS A 164 7.04 -11.96 2.98
CA HIS A 164 6.50 -10.74 3.58
C HIS A 164 5.19 -10.98 4.34
N VAL A 165 4.31 -11.84 3.83
CA VAL A 165 3.07 -12.25 4.51
C VAL A 165 3.39 -12.92 5.84
N ALA A 166 4.34 -13.86 5.87
CA ALA A 166 4.74 -14.56 7.09
C ALA A 166 5.26 -13.61 8.18
N ILE A 167 5.87 -12.49 7.80
CA ILE A 167 6.29 -11.45 8.75
C ILE A 167 5.07 -10.79 9.41
N LEU A 168 4.02 -10.45 8.64
CA LEU A 168 2.78 -9.88 9.20
C LEU A 168 2.03 -10.90 10.06
N GLU A 169 1.96 -12.15 9.61
CA GLU A 169 1.33 -13.26 10.35
C GLU A 169 2.02 -13.53 11.69
N LYS A 170 3.36 -13.46 11.74
CA LYS A 170 4.13 -13.57 12.98
C LYS A 170 3.70 -12.56 14.05
N PHE A 171 3.19 -11.40 13.65
CA PHE A 171 2.67 -10.37 14.54
C PHE A 171 1.14 -10.35 14.60
N ASN A 172 0.46 -11.38 14.09
CA ASN A 172 -1.00 -11.49 14.03
C ASN A 172 -1.67 -10.26 13.41
N TYR A 173 -1.11 -9.76 12.30
CA TYR A 173 -1.68 -8.63 11.57
C TYR A 173 -2.34 -9.13 10.27
N PRO A 174 -3.68 -9.26 10.26
CA PRO A 174 -4.36 -9.85 9.11
C PRO A 174 -4.47 -8.88 7.94
N ASP A 175 -4.67 -7.58 8.18
CA ASP A 175 -5.10 -6.55 7.21
C ASP A 175 -3.98 -5.88 6.40
#